data_AF-A0AAX4PE72-F1
#
_entry.id   AF-A0AAX4PE72-F1
#
_cell.length_a   1.000
_cell.length_b   1.000
_cell.length_c   1.000
_cell.angle_alpha   90.00
_cell.angle_beta   90.00
_cell.angle_gamma   90.00
#
_symmetry.space_group_name_H-M   'P 1'
#
loop_
_entity.id
_entity.type
_entity.pdbx_description
1 polymer ?
#
loop_
_entity_poly.entity_id
_entity_poly.type
_entity_poly.pdbx_seq_one_letter_code
_entity_poly.pdbx_strand_id
1 'polypeptide(L)'
;MELRSGYSLGLRDATQRPALTEAHLAQLSKGVRLVFARWTALQLAIANQWGGPDSDEKARVLVDKVVTWLQETKEVYADELEDLLDVELLDEWNTQTEDGSVGQVAQCVAKIFYETLRGAGDQVEALERTQSEETRRLGENLDRAHQERLRAEREAELQQREAERERRRAEEAPRVDDDGWETVPSRRR
;
A
#
# COMPACT_ATOMS: atom_id res chain seq x y z
N MET A 1 -34.97 -15.71 22.05
CA MET A 1 -34.03 -14.60 22.30
C MET A 1 -32.65 -15.14 22.02
N GLU A 2 -32.22 -15.03 20.76
CA GLU A 2 -30.85 -15.40 20.39
C GLU A 2 -29.91 -14.39 21.01
N LEU A 3 -28.98 -14.89 21.82
CA LEU A 3 -27.92 -14.10 22.43
C LEU A 3 -26.95 -13.75 21.30
N ARG A 4 -27.17 -12.58 20.68
CA ARG A 4 -26.21 -11.97 19.77
C ARG A 4 -24.91 -11.79 20.55
N SER A 5 -23.87 -12.50 20.12
CA SER A 5 -22.51 -12.37 20.65
C SER A 5 -21.90 -11.06 20.15
N GLY A 6 -22.53 -9.92 20.46
CA GLY A 6 -22.04 -8.60 20.09
C GLY A 6 -20.99 -8.16 21.11
N TYR A 7 -19.74 -8.10 20.68
CA TYR A 7 -18.70 -7.37 21.39
C TYR A 7 -19.05 -5.87 21.31
N SER A 8 -19.87 -5.38 22.25
CA SER A 8 -20.12 -3.95 22.38
C SER A 8 -18.84 -3.28 22.87
N LEU A 9 -18.12 -2.64 21.96
CA LEU A 9 -16.95 -1.82 22.26
C LEU A 9 -17.37 -0.46 22.87
N GLY A 10 -18.22 -0.53 23.90
CA GLY A 10 -18.43 0.50 24.90
C GLY A 10 -19.14 1.77 24.43
N LEU A 11 -20.46 1.77 24.60
CA LEU A 11 -21.13 2.86 25.33
C LEU A 11 -22.01 2.20 26.39
N ARG A 12 -21.66 2.39 27.67
CA ARG A 12 -22.40 1.83 28.81
C ARG A 12 -23.77 2.49 29.02
N ASP A 13 -24.10 3.52 28.25
CA ASP A 13 -25.35 4.26 28.37
C ASP A 13 -25.79 4.78 27.00
N ALA A 14 -26.81 4.15 26.41
CA ALA A 14 -27.37 4.52 25.10
C ALA A 14 -28.11 5.88 25.12
N THR A 15 -28.24 6.52 26.29
CA THR A 15 -28.98 7.77 26.47
C THR A 15 -28.14 9.04 26.28
N GLN A 16 -26.81 8.91 26.12
CA GLN A 16 -25.91 10.05 25.89
C GLN A 16 -24.96 9.77 24.72
N ARG A 17 -25.49 9.69 23.48
CA ARG A 17 -24.62 9.83 22.29
C ARG A 17 -24.20 11.30 22.20
N PRO A 18 -22.91 11.64 22.31
CA PRO A 18 -22.46 13.00 21.99
C PRO A 18 -22.75 13.26 20.50
N ALA A 19 -23.23 14.46 20.18
CA ALA A 19 -23.46 14.83 18.80
C ALA A 19 -22.17 14.69 17.97
N LEU A 20 -22.26 14.06 16.80
CA LEU A 20 -21.15 14.07 15.85
C LEU A 20 -20.94 15.50 15.38
N THR A 21 -19.78 16.06 15.68
CA THR A 21 -19.37 17.39 15.23
C THR A 21 -18.72 17.26 13.86
N GLU A 22 -18.56 18.37 13.15
CA GLU A 22 -17.83 18.41 11.88
C GLU A 22 -16.41 17.83 12.00
N ALA A 23 -15.74 18.08 13.14
CA ALA A 23 -14.42 17.52 13.43
C ALA A 23 -14.47 15.98 13.56
N HIS A 24 -15.51 15.44 14.18
CA HIS A 24 -15.71 13.99 14.25
C HIS A 24 -15.90 13.42 12.84
N LEU A 25 -16.71 14.04 11.98
CA LEU A 25 -16.94 13.56 10.61
C LEU A 25 -15.67 13.57 9.77
N ALA A 26 -14.87 14.64 9.86
CA ALA A 26 -13.59 14.71 9.19
C ALA A 26 -12.63 13.59 9.65
N GLN A 27 -12.60 13.31 10.96
CA GLN A 27 -11.79 12.23 11.52
C GLN A 27 -12.30 10.84 11.08
N LEU A 28 -13.60 10.62 11.05
CA LEU A 28 -14.20 9.36 10.58
C LEU A 28 -13.89 9.11 9.10
N SER A 29 -14.16 10.09 8.23
CA SER A 29 -13.87 9.99 6.80
C SER A 29 -12.40 9.69 6.53
N LYS A 30 -11.52 10.36 7.27
CA LYS A 30 -10.08 10.11 7.21
C LYS A 30 -9.72 8.69 7.65
N GLY A 31 -10.25 8.23 8.78
CA GLY A 31 -10.01 6.89 9.32
C GLY A 31 -10.51 5.79 8.38
N VAL A 32 -11.74 5.89 7.89
CA VAL A 32 -12.32 4.92 6.93
C VAL A 32 -11.48 4.85 5.66
N ARG A 33 -11.08 5.99 5.10
CA ARG A 33 -10.19 6.05 3.93
C ARG A 33 -8.85 5.35 4.19
N LEU A 34 -8.25 5.54 5.36
CA LEU A 34 -6.99 4.90 5.74
C LEU A 34 -7.10 3.38 5.92
N VAL A 35 -8.25 2.91 6.40
CA VAL A 35 -8.54 1.46 6.51
C VAL A 35 -8.73 0.86 5.12
N PHE A 36 -9.55 1.48 4.28
CA PHE A 36 -9.82 1.00 2.92
C PHE A 36 -8.59 1.01 2.01
N ALA A 37 -7.71 2.01 2.16
CA ALA A 37 -6.44 2.05 1.46
C ALA A 37 -5.52 0.85 1.79
N ARG A 38 -5.74 0.16 2.91
CA ARG A 38 -4.97 -1.02 3.34
C ARG A 38 -5.70 -2.33 3.11
N TRP A 39 -6.98 -2.28 2.76
CA TRP A 39 -7.75 -3.48 2.54
C TRP A 39 -7.39 -4.09 1.19
N THR A 40 -6.59 -5.16 1.22
CA THR A 40 -6.02 -5.76 0.01
C THR A 40 -7.07 -6.18 -1.01
N ALA A 41 -8.20 -6.76 -0.57
CA ALA A 41 -9.28 -7.14 -1.48
C ALA A 41 -9.82 -5.94 -2.26
N LEU A 42 -10.09 -4.82 -1.59
CA LEU A 42 -10.56 -3.58 -2.22
C LEU A 42 -9.48 -2.98 -3.14
N GLN A 43 -8.20 -2.97 -2.71
CA GLN A 43 -7.11 -2.47 -3.55
C GLN A 43 -6.94 -3.30 -4.84
N LEU A 44 -7.11 -4.62 -4.76
CA LEU A 44 -7.12 -5.49 -5.93
C LEU A 44 -8.34 -5.22 -6.81
N ALA A 45 -9.52 -5.01 -6.23
CA ALA A 45 -10.72 -4.68 -6.99
C ALA A 45 -10.57 -3.35 -7.75
N ILE A 46 -9.94 -2.34 -7.15
CA ILE A 46 -9.62 -1.07 -7.81
C ILE A 46 -8.59 -1.28 -8.92
N ALA A 47 -7.46 -1.92 -8.63
CA ALA A 47 -6.38 -2.11 -9.59
C ALA A 47 -6.80 -2.91 -10.82
N ASN A 48 -7.73 -3.85 -10.66
CA ASN A 48 -8.25 -4.67 -11.74
C ASN A 48 -9.59 -4.18 -12.31
N GLN A 49 -10.07 -3.01 -11.87
CA GLN A 49 -11.33 -2.41 -12.31
C GLN A 49 -12.53 -3.35 -12.19
N TRP A 50 -12.60 -4.16 -11.12
CA TRP A 50 -13.70 -5.09 -10.90
C TRP A 50 -15.04 -4.38 -10.66
N GLY A 51 -15.00 -3.13 -10.15
CA GLY A 51 -16.15 -2.23 -10.06
C GLY A 51 -16.41 -1.38 -11.31
N GLY A 52 -15.68 -1.63 -12.41
CA GLY A 52 -15.75 -0.86 -13.65
C GLY A 52 -14.64 0.20 -13.79
N PRO A 53 -14.65 1.00 -14.87
CA PRO A 53 -13.60 1.96 -15.18
C PRO A 53 -13.46 3.08 -14.12
N ASP A 54 -14.55 3.39 -13.41
CA ASP A 54 -14.60 4.43 -12.38
C ASP A 54 -14.33 3.88 -10.96
N SER A 55 -13.61 2.75 -10.85
CA SER A 55 -13.34 2.08 -9.57
C SER A 55 -12.68 3.00 -8.53
N ASP A 56 -11.79 3.90 -8.94
CA ASP A 56 -11.19 4.90 -8.04
C ASP A 56 -12.23 5.86 -7.43
N GLU A 57 -13.21 6.28 -8.23
CA GLU A 57 -14.29 7.16 -7.74
C GLU A 57 -15.28 6.37 -6.89
N LYS A 58 -15.61 5.13 -7.26
CA LYS A 58 -16.42 4.24 -6.44
C LYS A 58 -15.81 4.00 -5.05
N ALA A 59 -14.48 3.89 -4.95
CA ALA A 59 -13.81 3.76 -3.65
C ALA A 59 -14.07 4.97 -2.74
N ARG A 60 -14.13 6.19 -3.31
CA ARG A 60 -14.44 7.42 -2.56
C ARG A 60 -15.90 7.43 -2.13
N VAL A 61 -16.80 7.08 -3.04
CA VAL A 61 -18.24 6.95 -2.75
C VAL A 61 -18.48 5.93 -1.64
N LEU A 62 -17.74 4.82 -1.62
CA LEU A 62 -17.82 3.81 -0.56
C LEU A 62 -17.41 4.37 0.82
N VAL A 63 -16.36 5.21 0.87
CA VAL A 63 -15.99 5.91 2.11
C VAL A 63 -17.16 6.78 2.59
N ASP A 64 -17.75 7.58 1.71
CA ASP A 64 -18.86 8.47 2.05
C ASP A 64 -20.11 7.70 2.48
N LYS A 65 -20.40 6.57 1.83
CA LYS A 65 -21.50 5.65 2.18
C LYS A 65 -21.34 5.11 3.60
N VAL A 66 -20.15 4.62 3.95
CA VAL A 66 -19.87 4.10 5.30
C VAL A 66 -19.92 5.22 6.34
N VAL A 67 -19.37 6.39 6.05
CA VAL A 67 -19.43 7.54 6.96
C VAL A 67 -20.87 8.01 7.17
N THR A 68 -21.71 8.00 6.13
CA THR A 68 -23.13 8.31 6.23
C THR A 68 -23.86 7.29 7.10
N TRP A 69 -23.61 6.00 6.88
CA TRP A 69 -24.18 4.93 7.70
C TRP A 69 -23.78 5.08 9.18
N LEU A 70 -22.51 5.38 9.49
CA LEU A 70 -22.04 5.62 10.87
C LEU A 70 -22.73 6.84 11.53
N GLN A 71 -23.11 7.85 10.74
CA GLN A 71 -23.84 9.00 11.26
C GLN A 71 -25.25 8.63 11.68
N GLU A 72 -25.95 7.90 10.82
CA GLU A 72 -27.36 7.51 11.00
C GLU A 72 -27.52 6.41 12.05
N THR A 73 -26.53 5.54 12.18
CA THR A 73 -26.53 4.41 13.13
C THR A 73 -26.28 4.88 14.56
N LYS A 74 -27.18 4.50 15.48
CA LYS A 74 -27.09 4.87 16.90
C LYS A 74 -25.99 4.11 17.64
N GLU A 75 -25.86 2.82 17.33
CA GLU A 75 -24.89 1.92 17.92
C GLU A 75 -24.32 1.05 16.79
N VAL A 76 -23.00 1.08 16.65
CA VAL A 76 -22.32 0.46 15.51
C VAL A 76 -21.88 -0.93 15.92
N TYR A 77 -22.55 -1.92 15.34
CA TYR A 77 -22.19 -3.32 15.46
C TYR A 77 -21.29 -3.71 14.29
N ALA A 78 -20.18 -4.39 14.58
CA ALA A 78 -19.19 -4.72 13.56
C ALA A 78 -19.72 -5.75 12.54
N ASP A 79 -20.56 -6.67 12.97
CA ASP A 79 -21.27 -7.64 12.13
C ASP A 79 -22.26 -6.96 11.16
N GLU A 80 -22.98 -5.92 11.61
CA GLU A 80 -23.86 -5.16 10.72
C GLU A 80 -23.09 -4.38 9.66
N LEU A 81 -21.90 -3.86 10.02
CA LEU A 81 -21.02 -3.19 9.07
C LEU A 81 -20.35 -4.21 8.13
N GLU A 82 -20.02 -5.41 8.61
CA GLU A 82 -19.51 -6.50 7.79
C GLU A 82 -20.52 -6.90 6.71
N ASP A 83 -21.79 -7.14 7.09
CA ASP A 83 -22.87 -7.44 6.16
C ASP A 83 -23.04 -6.33 5.09
N LEU A 84 -22.96 -5.05 5.49
CA LEU A 84 -23.03 -3.91 4.57
C LEU A 84 -21.88 -3.93 3.56
N LEU A 85 -20.66 -4.22 4.01
CA LEU A 85 -19.48 -4.25 3.15
C LEU A 85 -19.47 -5.46 2.21
N ASP A 86 -19.95 -6.62 2.67
CA ASP A 86 -20.09 -7.82 1.83
C ASP A 86 -21.08 -7.59 0.69
N VAL A 87 -22.24 -7.02 0.98
CA VAL A 87 -23.23 -6.65 -0.05
C VAL A 87 -22.62 -5.66 -1.04
N GLU A 88 -21.89 -4.65 -0.56
CA GLU A 88 -21.25 -3.69 -1.45
C GLU A 88 -20.21 -4.33 -2.35
N LEU A 89 -19.31 -5.15 -1.80
CA LEU A 89 -18.29 -5.83 -2.58
C LEU A 89 -18.90 -6.73 -3.65
N LEU A 90 -19.99 -7.41 -3.33
CA LEU A 90 -20.67 -8.27 -4.29
C LEU A 90 -21.35 -7.45 -5.40
N ASP A 91 -22.15 -6.46 -5.03
CA ASP A 91 -23.03 -5.74 -5.96
C ASP A 91 -22.27 -4.70 -6.81
N GLU A 92 -21.37 -3.93 -6.18
CA GLU A 92 -20.70 -2.80 -6.83
C GLU A 92 -19.31 -3.13 -7.36
N TRP A 93 -18.66 -4.14 -6.78
CA TRP A 93 -17.28 -4.54 -7.10
C TRP A 93 -17.16 -5.94 -7.69
N ASN A 94 -18.26 -6.68 -7.82
CA ASN A 94 -18.26 -8.06 -8.33
C ASN A 94 -17.20 -8.94 -7.63
N THR A 95 -17.04 -8.75 -6.33
CA THR A 95 -15.99 -9.34 -5.49
C THR A 95 -16.62 -10.07 -4.32
N GLN A 96 -16.14 -11.26 -4.01
CA GLN A 96 -16.49 -12.00 -2.80
C GLN A 96 -15.21 -12.44 -2.10
N THR A 97 -15.12 -12.21 -0.80
CA THR A 97 -13.94 -12.54 0.01
C THR A 97 -14.28 -13.58 1.06
N GLU A 98 -13.44 -14.62 1.19
CA GLU A 98 -13.62 -15.71 2.16
C GLU A 98 -12.48 -15.76 3.20
N ASP A 99 -11.59 -14.77 3.20
CA ASP A 99 -10.42 -14.70 4.08
C ASP A 99 -10.71 -14.03 5.44
N GLY A 100 -11.97 -13.62 5.68
CA GLY A 100 -12.39 -12.91 6.89
C GLY A 100 -11.91 -11.46 6.96
N SER A 101 -11.39 -10.89 5.85
CA SER A 101 -10.88 -9.52 5.83
C SER A 101 -12.00 -8.47 5.99
N VAL A 102 -13.22 -8.76 5.55
CA VAL A 102 -14.38 -7.85 5.67
C VAL A 102 -14.70 -7.59 7.14
N GLY A 103 -14.86 -8.66 7.95
CA GLY A 103 -15.08 -8.53 9.39
C GLY A 103 -13.93 -7.82 10.12
N GLN A 104 -12.67 -8.05 9.72
CA GLN A 104 -11.53 -7.32 10.30
C GLN A 104 -11.58 -5.82 9.98
N VAL A 105 -11.95 -5.46 8.75
CA VAL A 105 -12.13 -4.07 8.32
C VAL A 105 -13.29 -3.42 9.06
N ALA A 106 -14.43 -4.12 9.17
CA ALA A 106 -15.61 -3.65 9.89
C ALA A 106 -15.30 -3.38 11.38
N GLN A 107 -14.57 -4.29 12.04
CA GLN A 107 -14.11 -4.10 13.41
C GLN A 107 -13.17 -2.90 13.56
N CYS A 108 -12.24 -2.71 12.62
CA CYS A 108 -11.36 -1.54 12.62
C CYS A 108 -12.15 -0.22 12.49
N VAL A 109 -13.11 -0.16 11.57
CA VAL A 109 -13.96 1.02 11.36
C VAL A 109 -14.83 1.29 12.59
N ALA A 110 -15.46 0.26 13.17
CA ALA A 110 -16.24 0.39 14.40
C ALA A 110 -15.39 0.93 15.56
N LYS A 111 -14.14 0.46 15.70
CA LYS A 111 -13.20 0.97 16.70
C LYS A 111 -12.88 2.45 16.50
N ILE A 112 -12.56 2.87 15.26
CA ILE A 112 -12.33 4.28 14.90
C ILE A 112 -13.55 5.12 15.26
N PHE A 113 -14.75 4.62 15.01
CA PHE A 113 -16.00 5.30 15.34
C PHE A 113 -16.14 5.56 16.85
N TYR A 114 -15.96 4.53 17.68
CA TYR A 114 -16.09 4.66 19.13
C TYR A 114 -14.99 5.52 19.76
N GLU A 115 -13.77 5.48 19.24
CA GLU A 115 -12.70 6.37 19.70
C GLU A 115 -12.97 7.82 19.35
N THR A 116 -13.42 8.08 18.12
CA THR A 116 -13.78 9.42 17.66
C THR A 116 -14.91 10.01 18.52
N LEU A 117 -15.91 9.20 18.89
CA LEU A 117 -16.96 9.61 19.82
C LEU A 117 -16.46 9.94 21.23
N ARG A 118 -15.38 9.30 21.69
CA ARG A 118 -14.74 9.59 22.98
C ARG A 118 -13.79 10.79 22.93
N GLY A 119 -13.62 11.41 21.77
CA GLY A 119 -12.62 12.46 21.55
C GLY A 119 -11.18 11.92 21.52
N ALA A 120 -10.99 10.61 21.34
CA ALA A 120 -9.70 9.98 21.15
C ALA A 120 -9.42 9.86 19.64
N GLY A 121 -8.21 10.26 19.21
CA GLY A 121 -7.76 10.19 17.81
C GLY A 121 -6.71 9.10 17.56
N ASP A 122 -6.42 8.28 18.57
CA ASP A 122 -5.22 7.45 18.64
C ASP A 122 -5.11 6.47 17.46
N GLN A 123 -6.20 5.81 17.05
CA GLN A 123 -6.13 4.89 15.91
C GLN A 123 -5.94 5.60 14.58
N VAL A 124 -6.59 6.75 14.36
CA VAL A 124 -6.42 7.50 13.11
C VAL A 124 -4.99 8.03 13.03
N GLU A 125 -4.44 8.58 14.12
CA GLU A 125 -3.05 9.03 14.17
C GLU A 125 -2.06 7.86 13.96
N ALA A 126 -2.30 6.70 14.58
CA ALA A 126 -1.47 5.52 14.38
C ALA A 126 -1.49 5.01 12.93
N LEU A 127 -2.66 5.00 12.29
CA LEU A 127 -2.80 4.64 10.87
C LEU A 127 -2.07 5.62 9.96
N GLU A 128 -2.09 6.93 10.27
CA GLU A 128 -1.36 7.93 9.52
C GLU A 128 0.15 7.82 9.68
N ARG A 129 0.64 7.65 10.91
CA ARG A 129 2.06 7.45 11.18
C ARG A 129 2.57 6.23 10.42
N THR A 130 1.83 5.12 10.48
CA THR A 130 2.17 3.90 9.75
C THR A 130 2.21 4.14 8.24
N GLN A 131 1.23 4.86 7.68
CA GLN A 131 1.19 5.17 6.23
C GLN A 131 2.39 6.02 5.81
N SER A 132 2.71 7.03 6.62
CA SER A 132 3.82 7.96 6.35
C SER A 132 5.16 7.25 6.44
N GLU A 133 5.31 6.33 7.39
CA GLU A 133 6.49 5.49 7.49
C GLU A 133 6.62 4.50 6.33
N GLU A 134 5.54 3.84 5.92
CA GLU A 134 5.51 2.92 4.78
C GLU A 134 5.91 3.63 3.49
N THR A 135 5.27 4.77 3.20
CA THR A 135 5.58 5.60 2.03
C THR A 135 7.03 6.09 2.03
N ARG A 136 7.55 6.55 3.17
CA ARG A 136 8.97 6.91 3.31
C ARG A 136 9.90 5.73 3.04
N ARG A 137 9.64 4.57 3.66
CA ARG A 137 10.45 3.36 3.49
C ARG A 137 10.47 2.88 2.04
N LEU A 138 9.31 2.94 1.36
CA LEU A 138 9.21 2.61 -0.06
C LEU A 138 10.07 3.56 -0.91
N GLY A 139 10.01 4.86 -0.65
CA GLY A 139 10.86 5.86 -1.33
C GLY A 139 12.36 5.57 -1.16
N GLU A 140 12.80 5.31 0.07
CA GLU A 140 14.20 4.97 0.36
C GLU A 140 14.67 3.68 -0.33
N ASN A 141 13.80 2.68 -0.43
CA ASN A 141 14.10 1.43 -1.14
C ASN A 141 14.19 1.63 -2.65
N LEU A 142 13.31 2.45 -3.23
CA LEU A 142 13.33 2.82 -4.65
C LEU A 142 14.62 3.58 -4.99
N ASP A 143 15.00 4.57 -4.17
CA ASP A 143 16.23 5.34 -4.36
C ASP A 143 17.47 4.45 -4.27
N ARG A 144 17.51 3.52 -3.30
CA ARG A 144 18.60 2.56 -3.18
C ARG A 144 18.71 1.67 -4.40
N ALA A 145 17.60 1.08 -4.85
CA ALA A 145 17.57 0.23 -6.04
C ALA A 145 18.02 0.98 -7.30
N HIS A 146 17.61 2.26 -7.43
CA HIS A 146 18.06 3.12 -8.51
C HIS A 146 19.57 3.37 -8.47
N GLN A 147 20.12 3.70 -7.29
CA GLN A 147 21.55 3.94 -7.11
C GLN A 147 22.38 2.68 -7.39
N GLU A 148 21.91 1.51 -6.96
CA GLU A 148 22.56 0.22 -7.23
C GLU A 148 22.60 -0.07 -8.74
N ARG A 149 21.49 0.18 -9.46
CA ARG A 149 21.44 0.04 -10.92
C ARG A 149 22.46 0.94 -11.63
N LEU A 150 22.56 2.22 -11.23
CA LEU A 150 23.54 3.16 -11.80
C LEU A 150 24.99 2.80 -11.46
N ARG A 151 25.25 2.17 -10.31
CA ARG A 151 26.58 1.65 -9.97
C ARG A 151 26.94 0.47 -10.85
N ALA A 152 26.05 -0.51 -10.96
CA ALA A 152 26.25 -1.68 -11.81
C ALA A 152 26.50 -1.31 -13.29
N GLU A 153 25.77 -0.32 -13.82
CA GLU A 153 25.97 0.17 -15.19
C GLU A 153 27.36 0.79 -15.39
N ARG A 154 27.81 1.63 -14.44
CA ARG A 154 29.17 2.22 -14.49
C ARG A 154 30.26 1.18 -14.35
N GLU A 155 30.07 0.18 -13.49
CA GLU A 155 31.01 -0.93 -13.32
C GLU A 155 31.10 -1.77 -14.60
N ALA A 156 29.97 -2.06 -15.25
CA ALA A 156 29.94 -2.75 -16.54
C ALA A 156 30.66 -1.95 -17.64
N GLU A 157 30.47 -0.62 -17.71
CA GLU A 157 31.17 0.24 -18.66
C GLU A 157 32.70 0.22 -18.44
N LEU A 158 33.14 0.27 -17.19
CA LEU A 158 34.57 0.19 -16.85
C LEU A 158 35.16 -1.16 -17.23
N GLN A 159 34.48 -2.26 -16.89
CA GLN A 159 34.91 -3.62 -17.27
C GLN A 159 34.99 -3.78 -18.79
N GLN A 160 34.03 -3.24 -19.54
CA GLN A 160 34.05 -3.29 -20.99
C GLN A 160 35.25 -2.52 -21.56
N ARG A 161 35.54 -1.33 -21.02
CA ARG A 161 36.71 -0.53 -21.41
C ARG A 161 38.04 -1.20 -21.07
N GLU A 162 38.14 -1.85 -19.91
CA GLU A 162 39.32 -2.62 -19.52
C GLU A 162 39.51 -3.84 -20.43
N ALA A 163 38.46 -4.61 -20.68
CA ALA A 163 38.50 -5.76 -21.59
C ALA A 163 38.90 -5.34 -23.02
N GLU A 164 38.42 -4.18 -23.51
CA GLU A 164 38.84 -3.66 -24.80
C GLU A 164 40.33 -3.28 -24.81
N ARG A 165 40.83 -2.65 -23.74
CA ARG A 165 42.25 -2.32 -23.59
C ARG A 165 43.14 -3.57 -23.53
N GLU A 166 42.71 -4.60 -22.81
CA GLU A 166 43.42 -5.88 -22.73
C GLU A 166 43.44 -6.59 -24.09
N ARG A 167 42.31 -6.60 -24.82
CA ARG A 167 42.25 -7.14 -26.18
C ARG A 167 43.21 -6.43 -27.12
N ARG A 168 43.22 -5.09 -27.12
CA ARG A 168 44.17 -4.29 -27.92
C ARG A 168 45.63 -4.60 -27.55
N ARG A 169 45.94 -4.70 -26.25
CA ARG A 169 47.30 -5.06 -25.79
C ARG A 169 47.70 -6.47 -26.22
N ALA A 170 46.78 -7.44 -26.17
CA ALA A 170 47.04 -8.82 -26.60
C ALA A 170 47.25 -8.92 -28.12
N GLU A 171 46.55 -8.10 -28.90
CA GLU A 171 46.75 -8.00 -30.36
C GLU A 171 48.07 -7.32 -30.72
N GLU A 172 48.51 -6.31 -29.95
CA GLU A 172 49.79 -5.63 -30.11
C GLU A 172 50.99 -6.37 -29.50
N ALA A 173 50.78 -7.50 -28.81
CA ALA A 173 51.85 -8.27 -28.20
C ALA A 173 52.72 -8.95 -29.29
N PRO A 174 54.06 -8.92 -29.17
CA PRO A 174 54.94 -9.54 -30.15
C PRO A 174 54.69 -11.06 -30.20
N ARG A 175 54.47 -11.58 -31.42
CA ARG A 175 54.41 -13.03 -31.65
C ARG A 175 55.83 -13.58 -31.73
N VAL A 176 56.10 -14.61 -30.93
CA VAL A 176 57.34 -15.39 -31.01
C VAL A 176 57.12 -16.47 -32.08
N ASP A 177 57.91 -16.43 -33.15
CA ASP A 177 57.87 -17.42 -34.23
C ASP A 177 58.63 -18.70 -33.81
N ASP A 178 58.41 -19.81 -34.54
CA ASP A 178 58.97 -21.15 -34.27
C ASP A 178 60.51 -21.23 -34.21
N ASP A 179 61.22 -20.19 -34.64
CA ASP A 179 62.69 -20.06 -34.58
C ASP A 179 63.22 -19.37 -33.30
N GLY A 180 62.35 -19.00 -32.36
CA GLY A 180 62.74 -18.45 -31.04
C GLY A 180 63.15 -16.97 -31.05
N TRP A 181 62.90 -16.25 -32.14
CA TRP A 181 63.12 -14.80 -32.25
C TRP A 181 61.80 -14.04 -32.13
N GLU A 182 61.81 -12.91 -31.41
CA GLU A 182 60.63 -12.12 -31.07
C GLU A 182 60.43 -10.97 -32.09
N THR A 183 59.25 -10.89 -32.72
CA THR A 183 58.97 -9.89 -33.77
C THR A 183 58.40 -8.60 -33.16
N VAL A 184 59.17 -7.50 -33.20
CA VAL A 184 58.75 -6.21 -32.63
C VAL A 184 57.85 -5.43 -33.61
N PRO A 185 56.60 -5.07 -33.24
CA PRO A 185 55.74 -4.29 -34.12
C PRO A 185 56.27 -2.85 -34.29
N SER A 186 56.38 -2.41 -35.55
CA SER A 186 56.95 -1.09 -35.89
C SER A 186 55.98 0.05 -35.55
N ARG A 187 56.39 0.99 -34.69
CA ARG A 187 55.62 2.23 -34.43
C ARG A 187 55.68 3.16 -35.65
N ARG A 188 54.52 3.48 -36.26
CA ARG A 188 54.42 4.57 -37.24
C ARG A 188 54.41 5.93 -36.52
N ARG A 189 55.11 6.88 -37.12
CA ARG A 189 55.39 8.24 -36.63
C ARG A 189 54.30 9.22 -37.01
#